data_AF-A0A948VVB4-F1
#
_entry.id   AF-A0A948VVB4-F1
#
_cell.length_a   1.000
_cell.length_b   1.000
_cell.length_c   1.000
_cell.angle_alpha   90.00
_cell.angle_beta   90.00
_cell.angle_gamma   90.00
#
_symmetry.space_group_name_H-M   'P 1'
#
loop_
_entity.id
_entity.type
_entity.pdbx_description
1 polymer ?
#
loop_
_entity_poly.entity_id
_entity_poly.type
_entity_poly.pdbx_seq_one_letter_code
_entity_poly.pdbx_strand_id
1 'polypeptide(L)'
;MHRQIKRKATSPLGTWLLEFVQKNEFTLTELSRLAGLSDSTLRSLIYYPDRLPSLETCVRLAKATGQPASTFLQFAGLSESPGINELNPDRAELLRLFDQLSPSLQRMLVMIAESLQKFNPRNPPNKPE
;
A
#
# COMPACT_ATOMS: atom_id res chain seq x y z
N MET A 1 -15.91 -31.67 -4.23
CA MET A 1 -16.19 -31.34 -2.81
C MET A 1 -15.71 -29.91 -2.55
N HIS A 2 -16.65 -28.97 -2.44
CA HIS A 2 -16.37 -27.55 -2.20
C HIS A 2 -15.91 -27.36 -0.75
N ARG A 3 -14.62 -27.01 -0.56
CA ARG A 3 -14.04 -26.79 0.76
C ARG A 3 -14.56 -25.45 1.28
N GLN A 4 -15.50 -25.51 2.22
CA GLN A 4 -16.02 -24.36 2.95
C GLN A 4 -14.84 -23.59 3.57
N ILE A 5 -14.58 -22.39 3.04
CA ILE A 5 -13.65 -21.44 3.65
C ILE A 5 -14.35 -20.93 4.91
N LYS A 6 -14.01 -21.52 6.06
CA LYS A 6 -14.34 -20.95 7.38
C LYS A 6 -13.89 -19.49 7.35
N ARG A 7 -14.83 -18.56 7.54
CA ARG A 7 -14.61 -17.11 7.69
C ARG A 7 -13.63 -16.85 8.85
N LYS A 8 -12.33 -17.02 8.60
CA LYS A 8 -11.27 -16.41 9.40
C LYS A 8 -11.27 -14.93 9.03
N ALA A 9 -11.20 -14.05 10.03
CA ALA A 9 -11.04 -12.62 9.81
C ALA A 9 -9.91 -12.41 8.80
N THR A 10 -10.28 -12.01 7.59
CA THR A 10 -9.35 -11.79 6.48
C THR A 10 -9.10 -10.29 6.46
N SER A 11 -7.84 -9.86 6.41
CA SER A 11 -7.53 -8.42 6.29
C SER A 11 -8.23 -7.82 5.07
N PRO A 12 -8.50 -6.50 5.02
CA PRO A 12 -9.04 -5.87 3.82
C PRO A 12 -8.24 -6.22 2.57
N LEU A 13 -6.90 -6.26 2.70
CA LEU A 13 -6.00 -6.70 1.64
C LEU A 13 -6.19 -8.18 1.29
N GLY A 14 -6.25 -9.07 2.28
CA GLY A 14 -6.43 -10.50 2.05
C GLY A 14 -7.75 -10.81 1.36
N THR A 15 -8.84 -10.12 1.74
CA THR A 15 -10.15 -10.21 1.07
C THR A 15 -10.04 -9.75 -0.38
N TRP A 16 -9.44 -8.59 -0.61
CA TRP A 16 -9.26 -8.05 -1.96
C TRP A 16 -8.44 -8.99 -2.85
N LEU A 17 -7.37 -9.59 -2.33
CA LEU A 17 -6.55 -10.55 -3.07
C LEU A 17 -7.34 -11.79 -3.49
N LEU A 18 -8.20 -12.31 -2.59
CA LEU A 18 -9.07 -13.45 -2.89
C LEU A 18 -10.11 -13.11 -3.96
N GLU A 19 -10.72 -11.93 -3.87
CA GLU A 19 -11.68 -11.44 -4.87
C GLU A 19 -11.02 -11.20 -6.22
N PHE A 20 -9.81 -10.64 -6.24
CA PHE A 20 -9.06 -10.39 -7.46
C PHE A 20 -8.76 -11.69 -8.20
N VAL A 21 -8.24 -12.71 -7.50
CA VAL A 21 -7.94 -13.99 -8.16
C VAL A 21 -9.19 -14.72 -8.62
N GLN A 22 -10.29 -14.62 -7.85
CA GLN A 22 -11.57 -15.17 -8.28
C GLN A 22 -12.13 -14.47 -9.53
N LYS A 23 -12.07 -13.13 -9.57
CA LYS A 23 -12.60 -12.32 -10.69
C LYS A 23 -11.81 -12.50 -11.99
N ASN A 24 -10.50 -12.68 -11.88
CA ASN A 24 -9.60 -12.81 -13.04
C ASN A 24 -9.25 -14.27 -13.35
N GLU A 25 -9.95 -15.23 -12.74
CA GLU A 25 -9.71 -16.68 -12.92
C GLU A 25 -8.25 -17.11 -12.68
N PHE A 26 -7.56 -16.41 -11.79
CA PHE A 26 -6.21 -16.75 -11.36
C PHE A 26 -6.21 -17.62 -10.11
N THR A 27 -5.11 -18.32 -9.92
CA THR A 27 -4.73 -18.92 -8.65
C THR A 27 -3.86 -17.95 -7.85
N LEU A 28 -3.82 -18.13 -6.53
CA LEU A 28 -2.88 -17.37 -5.68
C LEU A 28 -1.41 -17.61 -6.07
N THR A 29 -1.07 -18.78 -6.59
CA THR A 29 0.28 -19.11 -7.06
C THR A 29 0.60 -18.42 -8.39
N GLU A 30 -0.38 -18.20 -9.26
CA GLU A 30 -0.17 -17.38 -10.46
C GLU A 30 0.00 -15.91 -10.09
N LEU A 31 -0.81 -15.40 -9.16
CA LEU A 31 -0.67 -14.02 -8.68
C LEU A 31 0.69 -13.79 -7.99
N SER A 32 1.16 -14.73 -7.16
CA SER A 32 2.48 -14.63 -6.52
C SER A 32 3.59 -14.56 -7.56
N ARG A 33 3.54 -15.41 -8.59
CA ARG A 33 4.49 -15.41 -9.71
C ARG A 33 4.44 -14.10 -10.50
N LEU A 34 3.26 -13.61 -10.86
CA LEU A 34 3.07 -12.35 -11.57
C LEU A 34 3.64 -11.15 -10.78
N ALA A 35 3.44 -11.15 -9.46
CA ALA A 35 3.99 -10.13 -8.57
C ALA A 35 5.48 -10.33 -8.24
N GLY A 36 6.10 -11.44 -8.63
CA GLY A 36 7.46 -11.77 -8.21
C GLY A 36 7.57 -11.91 -6.68
N LEU A 37 6.55 -12.44 -6.03
CA LEU A 37 6.48 -12.72 -4.60
C LEU A 37 6.55 -14.22 -4.35
N SER A 38 6.99 -14.63 -3.16
CA SER A 38 6.86 -16.03 -2.77
C SER A 38 5.41 -16.38 -2.46
N ASP A 39 5.00 -17.62 -2.73
CA ASP A 39 3.69 -18.16 -2.35
C ASP A 39 3.42 -17.99 -0.85
N SER A 40 4.46 -18.16 -0.02
CA SER A 40 4.38 -17.95 1.43
C SER A 40 4.06 -16.50 1.79
N THR A 41 4.62 -15.52 1.07
CA THR A 41 4.34 -14.09 1.29
C THR A 41 2.88 -13.79 0.98
N LEU A 42 2.37 -14.20 -0.18
CA LEU A 42 0.98 -13.90 -0.54
C LEU A 42 -0.03 -14.60 0.38
N ARG A 43 0.21 -15.90 0.69
CA ARG A 43 -0.63 -16.65 1.64
C ARG A 43 -0.60 -16.03 3.02
N SER A 44 0.53 -15.50 3.45
CA SER A 44 0.64 -14.89 4.77
C SER A 44 -0.21 -13.62 4.92
N LEU A 45 -0.35 -12.82 3.86
CA LEU A 45 -1.21 -11.64 3.85
C LEU A 45 -2.71 -12.00 3.94
N ILE A 46 -3.07 -13.23 3.54
CA ILE A 46 -4.44 -13.74 3.58
C ILE A 46 -4.74 -14.38 4.95
N TYR A 47 -3.82 -15.19 5.48
CA TYR A 47 -4.08 -15.98 6.68
C TYR A 47 -3.75 -15.27 8.00
N TYR A 48 -2.90 -14.23 7.96
CA TYR A 48 -2.52 -13.45 9.14
C TYR A 48 -3.03 -12.02 8.96
N PRO A 49 -4.22 -11.69 9.48
CA PRO A 49 -4.85 -10.39 9.24
C PRO A 49 -4.04 -9.21 9.76
N ASP A 50 -3.22 -9.41 10.79
CA ASP A 50 -2.34 -8.39 11.37
C ASP A 50 -1.03 -8.20 10.59
N ARG A 51 -0.75 -9.04 9.59
CA ARG A 51 0.49 -8.96 8.82
C ARG A 51 0.38 -7.86 7.77
N LEU A 52 1.16 -6.80 7.95
CA LEU A 52 1.25 -5.71 7.00
C LEU A 52 2.19 -6.08 5.84
N PRO A 53 1.82 -5.75 4.58
CA PRO A 53 2.75 -5.84 3.46
C PRO A 53 3.86 -4.79 3.58
N SER A 54 5.05 -5.11 3.09
CA SER A 54 6.08 -4.08 2.89
C SER A 54 5.72 -3.15 1.73
N LEU A 55 6.34 -1.97 1.67
CA LEU A 55 6.20 -1.07 0.52
C LEU A 55 6.58 -1.75 -0.80
N GLU A 56 7.68 -2.51 -0.79
CA GLU A 56 8.12 -3.31 -1.95
C GLU A 56 7.04 -4.31 -2.39
N THR A 57 6.36 -4.95 -1.44
CA THR A 57 5.27 -5.88 -1.71
C THR A 57 4.07 -5.14 -2.33
N CYS A 58 3.72 -3.95 -1.82
CA CYS A 58 2.66 -3.12 -2.38
C CYS A 58 2.97 -2.70 -3.83
N VAL A 59 4.21 -2.29 -4.13
CA VAL A 59 4.64 -1.91 -5.47
C VAL A 59 4.63 -3.11 -6.44
N ARG A 60 5.05 -4.28 -5.96
CA ARG A 60 5.02 -5.52 -6.74
C ARG A 60 3.59 -5.96 -7.08
N LEU A 61 2.68 -5.90 -6.12
CA LEU A 61 1.25 -6.17 -6.34
C LEU A 61 0.62 -5.15 -7.29
N ALA A 62 0.96 -3.86 -7.15
CA ALA A 62 0.52 -2.81 -8.06
C ALA A 62 0.90 -3.10 -9.51
N LYS A 63 2.16 -3.46 -9.75
CA LYS A 63 2.64 -3.83 -11.08
C LYS A 63 1.91 -5.05 -11.66
N ALA A 64 1.63 -6.06 -10.84
CA ALA A 64 0.97 -7.29 -11.30
C ALA A 64 -0.53 -7.15 -11.56
N THR A 65 -1.19 -6.20 -10.89
CA THR A 65 -2.65 -6.05 -10.90
C THR A 65 -3.13 -4.82 -11.69
N GLY A 66 -2.20 -3.95 -12.11
CA GLY A 66 -2.50 -2.67 -12.73
C GLY A 66 -3.11 -1.64 -11.78
N GLN A 67 -3.17 -1.93 -10.49
CA GLN A 67 -3.69 -1.02 -9.47
C GLN A 67 -2.58 -0.10 -8.92
N PRO A 68 -2.91 1.12 -8.46
CA PRO A 68 -1.95 1.98 -7.77
C PRO A 68 -1.39 1.33 -6.50
N ALA A 69 -0.11 1.57 -6.18
CA ALA A 69 0.49 1.10 -4.92
C ALA A 69 -0.21 1.66 -3.67
N SER A 70 -0.80 2.86 -3.78
CA SER A 70 -1.61 3.47 -2.74
C SER A 70 -2.83 2.64 -2.34
N THR A 71 -3.46 1.93 -3.28
CA THR A 71 -4.60 1.04 -2.99
C THR A 71 -4.19 -0.05 -1.98
N PHE A 72 -3.02 -0.66 -2.15
CA PHE A 72 -2.53 -1.70 -1.24
C PHE A 72 -2.10 -1.14 0.12
N LEU A 73 -1.54 0.07 0.14
CA LEU A 73 -1.23 0.79 1.38
C LEU A 73 -2.48 1.17 2.16
N GLN A 74 -3.57 1.55 1.47
CA GLN A 74 -4.87 1.81 2.09
C GLN A 74 -5.45 0.54 2.72
N PHE A 75 -5.39 -0.60 2.01
CA PHE A 75 -5.84 -1.88 2.56
C PHE A 75 -5.00 -2.36 3.76
N ALA A 76 -3.75 -1.91 3.87
CA ALA A 76 -2.89 -2.15 5.01
C ALA A 76 -3.16 -1.20 6.20
N GLY A 77 -4.12 -0.27 6.10
CA GLY A 77 -4.35 0.75 7.13
C GLY A 77 -3.22 1.77 7.26
N LEU A 78 -2.32 1.83 6.27
CA LEU A 78 -1.14 2.70 6.24
C LEU A 78 -1.40 4.03 5.52
N SER A 79 -2.65 4.30 5.12
CA SER A 79 -3.04 5.58 4.56
C SER A 79 -3.83 6.38 5.59
N GLU A 80 -3.19 7.41 6.12
CA GLU A 80 -3.87 8.50 6.78
C GLU A 80 -4.86 9.12 5.77
N SER A 81 -6.15 9.02 6.11
CA SER A 81 -7.31 9.75 5.60
C SER A 81 -7.21 10.35 4.18
N PRO A 82 -7.79 9.71 3.14
CA PRO A 82 -8.13 10.43 1.91
C PRO A 82 -9.31 11.35 2.24
N GLY A 83 -9.09 12.66 2.29
CA GLY A 83 -10.23 13.55 2.51
C GLY A 83 -9.99 15.06 2.52
N ILE A 84 -8.78 15.55 2.81
CA ILE A 84 -8.57 17.01 2.92
C ILE A 84 -7.32 17.51 2.20
N ASN A 85 -6.32 16.65 1.96
CA ASN A 85 -5.06 17.04 1.30
C ASN A 85 -5.10 17.01 -0.24
N GLU A 86 -6.14 16.46 -0.87
CA GLU A 86 -6.26 16.42 -2.34
C GLU A 86 -6.57 17.78 -2.97
N LEU A 87 -7.00 18.77 -2.17
CA LEU A 87 -7.32 20.13 -2.63
C LEU A 87 -6.22 21.16 -2.35
N ASN A 88 -5.05 20.76 -1.84
CA ASN A 88 -3.96 21.70 -1.62
C ASN A 88 -3.20 21.96 -2.95
N PRO A 89 -3.27 23.17 -3.52
CA PRO A 89 -2.63 23.48 -4.80
C PRO A 89 -1.10 23.35 -4.72
N ASP A 90 -0.48 23.67 -3.58
CA ASP A 90 0.96 23.53 -3.39
C ASP A 90 1.39 22.07 -3.35
N ARG A 91 0.54 21.19 -2.81
CA ARG A 91 0.78 19.74 -2.83
C ARG A 91 0.71 19.19 -4.26
N ALA A 92 -0.30 19.60 -5.02
CA ALA A 92 -0.46 19.19 -6.40
C ALA A 92 0.74 19.65 -7.25
N GLU A 93 1.17 20.90 -7.07
CA GLU A 93 2.33 21.46 -7.75
C GLU A 93 3.63 20.76 -7.33
N LEU A 94 3.82 20.45 -6.04
CA LEU A 94 4.98 19.71 -5.56
C LEU A 94 5.09 18.31 -6.17
N LEU A 95 3.97 17.59 -6.30
CA LEU A 95 3.94 16.29 -6.96
C LEU A 95 4.26 16.40 -8.46
N ARG A 96 3.66 17.38 -9.14
CA ARG A 96 3.94 17.66 -10.55
C ARG A 96 5.42 17.97 -10.79
N LEU A 97 6.03 18.78 -9.92
CA LEU A 97 7.45 19.10 -9.97
C LEU A 97 8.31 17.87 -9.67
N PHE A 98 7.95 17.08 -8.64
CA PHE A 98 8.67 15.86 -8.26
C PHE A 98 8.77 14.85 -9.41
N ASP A 99 7.66 14.63 -10.13
CA ASP A 99 7.61 13.69 -11.26
C ASP A 99 8.46 14.15 -12.46
N GLN A 100 8.79 15.43 -12.56
CA GLN A 100 9.64 15.99 -13.60
C GLN A 100 11.14 16.00 -13.25
N LEU A 101 11.49 15.71 -12.00
CA LEU A 101 12.88 15.67 -11.56
C LEU A 101 13.59 14.37 -11.98
N SER A 102 14.90 14.45 -12.20
CA SER A 102 15.73 13.27 -12.36
C SER A 102 15.80 12.45 -11.05
N PRO A 103 16.09 11.14 -11.09
CA PRO A 103 16.11 10.30 -9.89
C PRO A 103 17.07 10.77 -8.78
N SER A 104 18.19 11.42 -9.13
CA SER A 104 19.12 12.01 -8.16
C SER A 104 18.52 13.22 -7.46
N LEU A 105 17.79 14.08 -8.19
CA LEU A 105 17.13 15.26 -7.65
C LEU A 105 15.89 14.89 -6.83
N GLN A 106 15.13 13.87 -7.24
CA GLN A 106 14.04 13.32 -6.43
C GLN A 106 14.55 12.85 -5.06
N ARG A 107 15.67 12.11 -5.02
CA ARG A 107 16.31 11.70 -3.75
C ARG A 107 16.74 12.90 -2.92
N MET A 108 17.31 13.92 -3.54
CA MET A 108 17.68 15.15 -2.84
C MET A 108 16.47 15.85 -2.22
N LEU A 109 15.36 15.95 -2.95
CA LEU A 109 14.13 16.54 -2.46
C LEU A 109 13.54 15.76 -1.27
N VAL A 110 13.61 14.43 -1.31
CA VAL A 110 13.24 13.59 -0.15
C VAL A 110 14.11 13.89 1.06
N MET A 111 15.44 13.96 0.91
CA MET A 111 16.34 14.28 2.04
C MET A 111 16.07 15.66 2.65
N ILE A 112 15.73 16.64 1.81
CA ILE A 112 15.33 17.99 2.27
C ILE A 112 14.02 17.89 3.06
N ALA A 113 13.00 17.21 2.52
CA ALA A 113 11.72 17.03 3.20
C ALA A 113 11.87 16.32 4.55
N GLU A 114 12.69 15.27 4.64
CA GLU A 114 13.01 14.59 5.89
C GLU A 114 13.71 15.51 6.89
N SER A 115 14.59 16.39 6.41
CA SER A 115 15.26 17.39 7.26
C SER A 115 14.27 18.41 7.80
N LEU A 116 13.34 18.89 6.98
CA LEU A 116 12.28 19.82 7.38
C LEU A 116 11.33 19.20 8.41
N GLN A 117 11.01 17.90 8.28
CA GLN A 117 10.17 17.21 9.26
C GLN A 117 10.75 17.22 10.69
N LYS A 118 12.09 17.26 10.84
CA LYS A 118 12.72 17.34 12.16
C LYS A 118 12.41 18.65 12.89
N PHE A 119 12.09 19.70 12.14
CA PHE A 119 11.71 21.01 12.68
C PHE A 119 10.19 21.19 12.77
N ASN A 120 9.40 20.24 12.29
CA ASN A 120 7.94 20.30 12.39
C ASN A 120 7.52 19.85 13.80
N PRO A 121 6.90 20.71 14.62
CA PRO A 121 6.43 20.32 15.94
C PRO A 121 5.43 19.17 15.80
N ARG A 122 5.75 18.01 16.38
CA ARG A 122 4.81 16.89 16.47
C ARG A 122 3.59 17.37 17.27
N ASN A 123 2.41 17.39 16.66
CA ASN A 123 1.17 17.43 17.43
C ASN A 123 1.21 16.23 18.41
N PRO A 124 1.09 16.44 19.73
CA PRO A 124 1.03 15.31 20.65
C PRO A 124 -0.24 14.50 20.36
N PRO A 125 -0.19 13.16 20.47
CA PRO A 125 -1.39 12.35 20.36
C PRO A 125 -2.39 12.80 21.43
N ASN A 126 -3.63 13.06 21.00
CA ASN A 126 -4.77 13.37 21.87
C ASN A 126 -4.73 12.45 23.10
N LYS A 127 -4.64 13.05 24.30
CA LYS A 127 -4.93 12.34 25.54
C LYS A 127 -6.41 11.95 25.50
N PRO A 128 -6.79 10.68 25.70
CA PRO A 128 -8.17 10.34 25.97
C PRO A 128 -8.54 10.94 27.34
N GLU A 129 -9.65 11.68 27.38
CA GLU A 129 -10.34 12.09 28.61
C GLU A 129 -10.92 10.90 29.37
#